data_AF-A0A3S0R5D3-F1
#
_entry.id   AF-A0A3S0R5D3-F1
#
_cell.length_a   1.000
_cell.length_b   1.000
_cell.length_c   1.000
_cell.angle_alpha   90.00
_cell.angle_beta   90.00
_cell.angle_gamma   90.00
#
_symmetry.space_group_name_H-M   'P 1'
#
loop_
_entity.id
_entity.type
_entity.pdbx_description
1 polymer ?
#
loop_
_entity_poly.entity_id
_entity_poly.type
_entity_poly.pdbx_seq_one_letter_code
_entity_poly.pdbx_strand_id
1 'polypeptide(L)'
;MPEVYKFGGASIQDADAIRRLGELLTRHDLRPRALVVSAMGKTTNALEALLDAARSDDTHAYRERLEAIRQAHLRTAEALSARTPPLPPPWNGCSMT
;
A
#
# COMPACT_ATOMS: atom_id res chain seq x y z
N MET A 1 -3.86 -18.17 -20.35
CA MET A 1 -3.15 -16.87 -20.52
C MET A 1 -2.87 -16.31 -19.13
N PRO A 2 -1.78 -15.55 -18.91
CA PRO A 2 -1.52 -14.97 -17.59
C PRO A 2 -2.58 -13.89 -17.27
N GLU A 3 -3.20 -13.98 -16.11
CA GLU A 3 -4.15 -12.97 -15.64
C GLU A 3 -3.46 -11.91 -14.78
N VAL A 4 -3.79 -10.65 -15.04
CA VAL A 4 -3.29 -9.48 -14.30
C VAL A 4 -4.49 -8.71 -13.78
N TYR A 5 -4.55 -8.48 -12.46
CA TYR A 5 -5.59 -7.66 -11.85
C TYR A 5 -5.04 -6.31 -11.42
N LYS A 6 -5.83 -5.26 -11.61
CA LYS A 6 -5.52 -3.90 -11.17
C LYS A 6 -6.54 -3.42 -10.16
N PHE A 7 -6.06 -2.86 -9.05
CA PHE A 7 -6.90 -2.26 -8.02
C PHE A 7 -6.53 -0.80 -7.80
N GLY A 8 -7.55 0.07 -7.73
CA GLY A 8 -7.39 1.50 -7.49
C GLY A 8 -7.15 1.84 -6.01
N GLY A 9 -6.88 3.11 -5.72
CA GLY A 9 -6.55 3.56 -4.37
C GLY A 9 -7.64 3.31 -3.32
N ALA A 10 -8.92 3.35 -3.70
CA ALA A 10 -10.03 3.04 -2.81
C ALA A 10 -10.03 1.57 -2.33
N SER A 11 -9.59 0.64 -3.19
CA SER A 11 -9.51 -0.78 -2.87
C SER A 11 -8.38 -1.11 -1.88
N ILE A 12 -7.46 -0.17 -1.65
CA ILE A 12 -6.31 -0.33 -0.75
C ILE A 12 -6.15 0.90 0.19
N GLN A 13 -7.25 1.61 0.48
CA GLN A 13 -7.18 2.89 1.19
C GLN A 13 -6.77 2.76 2.67
N ASP A 14 -7.03 1.60 3.27
CA ASP A 14 -6.79 1.29 4.68
C ASP A 14 -6.60 -0.22 4.87
N ALA A 15 -6.27 -0.64 6.09
CA ALA A 15 -6.00 -2.03 6.41
C ALA A 15 -7.22 -2.95 6.17
N ASP A 16 -8.43 -2.46 6.38
CA ASP A 16 -9.64 -3.28 6.21
C ASP A 16 -10.00 -3.44 4.73
N ALA A 17 -9.77 -2.42 3.90
CA ALA A 17 -9.87 -2.53 2.45
C ALA A 17 -8.89 -3.56 1.90
N ILE A 18 -7.64 -3.53 2.35
CA ILE A 18 -6.60 -4.51 1.96
C ILE A 18 -7.00 -5.93 2.38
N ARG A 19 -7.55 -6.11 3.58
CA ARG A 19 -8.07 -7.42 4.02
C ARG A 19 -9.23 -7.91 3.17
N ARG A 20 -10.22 -7.06 2.91
CA ARG A 20 -11.36 -7.39 2.04
C ARG A 20 -10.89 -7.80 0.65
N LEU A 21 -9.86 -7.13 0.12
CA LEU A 21 -9.24 -7.50 -1.15
C LEU A 21 -8.57 -8.88 -1.07
N GLY A 22 -7.77 -9.15 -0.03
CA GLY A 22 -7.16 -10.47 0.17
C GLY A 22 -8.18 -11.60 0.34
N GLU A 23 -9.27 -11.34 1.05
CA GLU A 23 -10.40 -12.26 1.18
C GLU A 23 -11.11 -12.49 -0.15
N LEU A 24 -11.33 -11.44 -0.96
CA LEU A 24 -11.91 -11.57 -2.30
C LEU A 24 -11.04 -12.47 -3.19
N LEU A 25 -9.73 -12.23 -3.22
CA LEU A 25 -8.80 -13.05 -4.00
C LEU A 25 -8.84 -14.52 -3.55
N THR A 26 -8.91 -14.76 -2.24
CA THR A 26 -8.93 -16.12 -1.67
C THR A 26 -10.25 -16.83 -1.91
N ARG A 27 -11.39 -16.17 -1.65
CA ARG A 27 -12.74 -16.76 -1.77
C ARG A 27 -13.09 -17.17 -3.20
N HIS A 28 -12.53 -16.48 -4.20
CA HIS A 28 -12.76 -16.75 -5.60
C HIS A 28 -11.63 -17.55 -6.26
N ASP A 29 -10.67 -18.08 -5.48
CA ASP A 29 -9.45 -18.77 -5.94
C ASP A 29 -8.73 -18.04 -7.09
N LEU A 30 -8.71 -16.71 -7.00
CA LEU A 30 -8.08 -15.86 -8.00
C LEU A 30 -6.57 -15.87 -7.79
N ARG A 31 -5.84 -16.45 -8.73
CA ARG A 31 -4.37 -16.56 -8.69
C ARG A 31 -3.74 -15.77 -9.84
N PRO A 32 -3.77 -14.42 -9.77
CA PRO A 32 -3.16 -13.61 -10.81
C PRO A 32 -1.66 -13.88 -10.89
N ARG A 33 -1.12 -13.81 -12.10
CA ARG A 33 0.33 -13.79 -12.29
C ARG A 33 0.95 -12.47 -11.83
N ALA A 34 0.18 -11.39 -11.85
CA ALA A 34 0.58 -10.09 -11.31
C ALA A 34 -0.61 -9.32 -10.74
N LEU A 35 -0.36 -8.61 -9.64
CA LEU A 35 -1.30 -7.69 -9.02
C LEU A 35 -0.73 -6.27 -9.12
N VAL A 36 -1.48 -5.36 -9.74
CA VAL A 36 -1.10 -3.96 -9.89
C VAL A 36 -1.97 -3.13 -8.95
N VAL A 37 -1.35 -2.31 -8.11
CA VAL A 37 -2.05 -1.42 -7.18
C VAL A 37 -1.66 0.03 -7.41
N SER A 38 -2.61 0.95 -7.24
CA SER A 38 -2.33 2.39 -7.14
C SER A 38 -1.72 2.73 -5.77
N ALA A 39 -1.51 4.03 -5.49
CA ALA A 39 -1.24 4.50 -4.13
C ALA A 39 -2.50 4.40 -3.26
N MET A 40 -2.32 4.26 -1.94
CA MET A 40 -3.43 4.13 -0.99
C MET A 40 -4.32 5.37 -0.98
N GLY A 41 -5.64 5.22 -1.17
CA GLY A 41 -6.61 6.30 -1.00
C GLY A 41 -6.22 7.60 -1.71
N LYS A 42 -6.07 8.69 -0.94
CA LYS A 42 -5.72 10.03 -1.42
C LYS A 42 -4.21 10.35 -1.35
N THR A 43 -3.34 9.33 -1.21
CA THR A 43 -1.90 9.54 -1.05
C THR A 43 -1.27 10.31 -2.21
N THR A 44 -1.70 10.09 -3.45
CA THR A 44 -1.20 10.87 -4.60
C THR A 44 -1.46 12.37 -4.43
N ASN A 45 -2.69 12.76 -4.12
CA ASN A 45 -3.05 14.17 -3.88
C ASN A 45 -2.30 14.75 -2.66
N ALA A 46 -2.05 13.93 -1.62
CA ALA A 46 -1.28 14.37 -0.46
C ALA A 46 0.20 14.62 -0.82
N LEU A 47 0.78 13.81 -1.71
CA LEU A 47 2.14 14.01 -2.23
C LEU A 47 2.23 15.25 -3.13
N GLU A 48 1.20 15.54 -3.92
CA GLU A 48 1.11 16.77 -4.70
C GLU A 48 1.10 18.00 -3.76
N ALA A 49 0.26 17.98 -2.72
CA ALA A 49 0.22 19.06 -1.73
C ALA A 49 1.54 19.20 -0.93
N LEU A 50 2.24 18.08 -0.70
CA LEU A 50 3.56 18.08 -0.08
C LEU A 50 4.60 18.75 -1.00
N LEU A 51 4.57 18.43 -2.30
CA LEU A 51 5.43 19.03 -3.30
C LEU A 51 5.19 20.54 -3.40
N ASP A 52 3.94 20.98 -3.39
CA ASP A 52 3.60 22.40 -3.41
C ASP A 52 4.18 23.13 -2.18
N ALA A 53 4.04 22.55 -0.99
CA ALA A 53 4.64 23.11 0.24
C ALA A 53 6.16 23.20 0.15
N ALA A 54 6.82 22.18 -0.42
CA ALA A 54 8.26 22.18 -0.64
C ALA A 54 8.69 23.27 -1.64
N ARG A 55 7.90 23.53 -2.69
CA ARG A 55 8.20 24.55 -3.70
C ARG A 55 7.95 25.98 -3.21
N SER A 56 7.07 26.15 -2.23
CA SER A 56 6.77 27.45 -1.62
C SER A 56 7.65 27.78 -0.40
N ASP A 57 8.69 26.98 -0.13
CA ASP A 57 9.54 27.08 1.08
C ASP A 57 8.76 27.06 2.42
N ASP A 58 7.52 26.54 2.42
CA ASP A 58 6.72 26.37 3.63
C ASP A 58 7.17 25.11 4.39
N THR A 59 8.28 25.26 5.11
CA THR A 59 8.92 24.17 5.85
C THR A 59 8.00 23.56 6.90
N HIS A 60 7.16 24.36 7.55
CA HIS A 60 6.23 23.86 8.56
C HIS A 60 5.19 22.94 7.92
N ALA A 61 4.51 23.44 6.89
CA ALA A 61 3.44 22.69 6.26
C ALA A 61 3.97 21.52 5.40
N TYR A 62 5.22 21.57 4.94
CA TYR A 62 5.92 20.41 4.38
C TYR A 62 6.10 19.30 5.43
N ARG A 63 6.66 19.63 6.61
CA ARG A 63 6.90 18.65 7.68
C ARG A 63 5.61 18.01 8.18
N GLU A 64 4.57 18.82 8.37
CA GLU A 64 3.25 18.35 8.79
C GLU A 64 2.66 17.35 7.78
N ARG A 65 2.67 17.68 6.49
CA ARG A 65 2.15 16.81 5.43
C ARG A 65 2.96 15.51 5.31
N LEU A 66 4.29 15.60 5.38
CA LEU A 66 5.16 14.42 5.33
C LEU A 66 4.86 13.48 6.49
N GLU A 67 4.74 14.02 7.70
CA GLU A 67 4.42 13.25 8.89
C GLU A 67 3.03 12.62 8.80
N ALA A 68 2.03 13.35 8.28
CA ALA A 68 0.69 12.81 8.07
C ALA A 68 0.68 11.61 7.10
N ILE A 69 1.40 11.71 5.98
CA ILE A 69 1.55 10.60 5.02
C ILE A 69 2.24 9.42 5.70
N ARG A 70 3.35 9.65 6.39
CA ARG A 70 4.12 8.60 7.08
C ARG A 70 3.26 7.86 8.10
N GLN A 71 2.56 8.61 8.95
CA GLN A 71 1.71 8.06 10.02
C GLN A 71 0.52 7.28 9.46
N ALA A 72 -0.08 7.72 8.35
CA ALA A 72 -1.16 6.98 7.71
C ALA A 72 -0.71 5.59 7.22
N HIS A 73 0.49 5.49 6.62
CA HIS A 73 1.03 4.22 6.15
C HIS A 73 1.46 3.32 7.32
N LEU A 74 2.10 3.87 8.36
CA LEU A 74 2.50 3.10 9.54
C LEU A 74 1.30 2.53 10.30
N ARG A 75 0.26 3.32 10.54
CA ARG A 75 -0.98 2.81 11.15
C ARG A 75 -1.59 1.66 10.35
N THR A 76 -1.56 1.75 9.02
CA THR A 76 -2.07 0.69 8.15
C THR A 76 -1.20 -0.57 8.26
N ALA A 77 0.12 -0.42 8.24
CA ALA A 77 1.06 -1.54 8.36
C ALA A 77 0.96 -2.23 9.74
N GLU A 78 0.89 -1.45 10.82
CA GLU A 78 0.69 -1.94 12.19
C GLU A 78 -0.63 -2.72 12.31
N ALA A 79 -1.72 -2.13 11.80
CA ALA A 79 -3.01 -2.78 11.79
C ALA A 79 -2.94 -4.13 11.06
N LEU A 80 -2.30 -4.20 9.88
CA LEU A 80 -2.13 -5.45 9.13
C LEU A 80 -1.24 -6.48 9.86
N SER A 81 -0.19 -6.01 10.54
CA SER A 81 0.78 -6.87 11.22
C SER A 81 0.22 -7.52 12.48
N ALA A 82 -0.74 -6.89 13.16
CA ALA A 82 -1.40 -7.44 14.36
C ALA A 82 -2.09 -8.80 14.14
N ARG A 83 -2.25 -9.25 12.89
CA ARG A 83 -2.84 -10.53 12.50
C ARG A 83 -1.98 -11.37 11.55
N THR A 84 -0.77 -10.92 11.24
CA THR A 84 0.09 -11.59 10.25
C THR A 84 1.27 -12.26 10.98
N PRO A 85 1.47 -13.59 10.86
CA PRO A 85 2.67 -14.23 11.39
C PRO A 85 3.93 -13.56 10.80
N PRO A 86 5.08 -13.57 11.51
CA PRO A 86 6.29 -12.91 11.03
C PRO A 86 6.61 -13.36 9.61
N LEU A 87 6.98 -12.39 8.75
CA LEU A 87 7.36 -12.68 7.37
C LEU A 87 8.45 -13.76 7.37
N PRO A 88 8.32 -14.80 6.52
CA PRO A 88 9.43 -15.72 6.31
C PRO A 88 10.66 -14.91 5.84
N PRO A 89 11.87 -15.39 6.13
CA PRO A 89 13.10 -14.69 5.74
C PRO A 89 13.08 -14.37 4.24
N PRO A 90 13.74 -13.27 3.81
CA PRO A 90 13.73 -12.84 2.42
C PRO A 90 14.18 -14.01 1.53
N TRP A 91 13.27 -14.45 0.66
CA TRP A 91 13.42 -15.39 -0.44
C TRP A 91 14.84 -15.97 -0.58
N ASN A 92 15.10 -17.10 0.08
CA ASN A 92 16.29 -17.89 -0.19
C ASN A 92 16.14 -18.47 -1.59
N GLY A 93 16.77 -17.82 -2.57
CA GLY A 93 17.25 -18.41 -3.82
C GLY A 93 16.23 -19.19 -4.64
N CYS A 94 15.91 -18.65 -5.81
CA CYS A 94 15.48 -19.45 -6.96
C CYS A 94 16.41 -20.67 -7.11
N SER A 95 15.97 -21.86 -6.70
CA SER A 95 16.63 -23.11 -7.04
C SER A 95 16.18 -23.48 -8.45
N MET A 96 16.96 -23.05 -9.44
CA MET A 96 16.92 -23.68 -10.76
C MET A 96 17.51 -25.08 -10.60
N THR A 97 16.64 -26.07 -10.62
CA THR A 97 16.92 -27.42 -11.12
C THR A 97 15.85 -27.77 -12.12
#